data_AF-A0A497A7J1-F1
#
_entry.id   AF-A0A497A7J1-F1
#
_cell.length_a   1.000
_cell.length_b   1.000
_cell.length_c   1.000
_cell.angle_alpha   90.00
_cell.angle_beta   90.00
_cell.angle_gamma   90.00
#
_symmetry.space_group_name_H-M   'P 1'
#
loop_
_entity.id
_entity.type
_entity.pdbx_description
1 polymer ?
#
loop_
_entity_poly.entity_id
_entity_poly.type
_entity_poly.pdbx_seq_one_letter_code
_entity_poly.pdbx_strand_id
1 'polypeptide(L)'
;MKVLRLLAIAALVGGAVSSCSQPVGQIGNLPNRPQLIVDDSVAPDFEALARETWAQFLDVFQARSDCFGDVHLHATRTLDSRAAYDPDTATVTVRVPGTPAMLQSALVHEWAHHVEFQCEEQRELRRAFLVAQGLPPDTPWRPDDVSVEMPTSEWAAIPSEQYAEATVALVLGGRPIPTKARITQEAIHVIEVWAGGD
;
A
#
# COMPACT_ATOMS: atom_id res chain seq x y z
N MET A 1 76.99 -12.39 13.93
CA MET A 1 76.07 -13.31 13.22
C MET A 1 75.14 -13.96 14.23
N LYS A 2 73.83 -14.04 13.90
CA LYS A 2 72.68 -14.57 14.68
C LYS A 2 72.26 -13.66 15.87
N VAL A 3 71.18 -12.86 15.86
CA VAL A 3 69.74 -12.98 15.47
C VAL A 3 68.84 -13.21 16.70
N LEU A 4 68.04 -12.15 16.98
CA LEU A 4 66.65 -12.06 17.48
C LEU A 4 66.21 -12.54 18.89
N ARG A 5 65.61 -11.54 19.59
CA ARG A 5 64.26 -11.50 20.26
C ARG A 5 64.03 -12.46 21.43
N LEU A 6 63.18 -12.23 22.44
CA LEU A 6 62.06 -11.34 22.82
C LEU A 6 61.91 -11.59 24.35
N LEU A 7 61.55 -10.67 25.24
CA LEU A 7 60.19 -10.34 25.65
C LEU A 7 60.32 -9.43 26.89
N ALA A 8 59.75 -8.22 26.84
CA ALA A 8 59.52 -7.40 28.02
C ALA A 8 58.05 -7.54 28.41
N ILE A 9 57.82 -8.05 29.61
CA ILE A 9 56.50 -8.17 30.25
C ILE A 9 56.18 -6.79 30.85
N ALA A 10 55.17 -6.11 30.32
CA ALA A 10 54.60 -4.91 30.94
C ALA A 10 53.18 -5.22 31.39
N ALA A 11 52.98 -5.21 32.71
CA ALA A 11 51.68 -5.34 33.36
C ALA A 11 50.83 -4.09 33.07
N LEU A 12 49.66 -4.27 32.45
CA LEU A 12 48.64 -3.24 32.35
C LEU A 12 47.66 -3.39 33.53
N VAL A 13 47.66 -2.35 34.35
CA VAL A 13 46.76 -2.12 35.47
C VAL A 13 45.33 -1.96 34.95
N GLY A 14 44.39 -2.62 35.63
CA GLY A 14 42.98 -2.63 35.30
C GLY A 14 42.33 -1.25 35.42
N GLY A 15 41.58 -0.88 34.40
CA GLY A 15 40.52 0.12 34.47
C GLY A 15 39.21 -0.55 34.09
N ALA A 16 38.38 -0.86 35.08
CA ALA A 16 37.02 -1.29 34.85
C ALA A 16 36.22 -0.10 34.30
N VAL A 17 36.03 -0.05 32.98
CA VAL A 17 35.02 0.81 32.36
C VAL A 17 33.66 0.25 32.77
N SER A 18 33.09 0.86 33.79
CA SER A 18 31.70 0.67 34.19
C SER A 18 30.84 1.16 33.03
N SER A 19 30.43 0.23 32.17
CA SER A 19 29.48 0.51 31.11
C SER A 19 28.14 0.75 31.78
N CYS A 20 27.69 2.01 31.77
CA CYS A 20 26.32 2.36 32.14
C CYS A 20 25.39 1.59 31.19
N SER A 21 24.85 0.47 31.67
CA SER A 21 23.66 -0.14 31.10
C SER A 21 22.55 0.88 31.22
N GLN A 22 22.31 1.65 30.15
CA GLN A 22 21.06 2.37 30.05
C GLN A 22 19.96 1.31 29.95
N PRO A 23 18.96 1.31 30.85
CA PRO A 23 17.75 0.57 30.57
C PRO A 23 17.23 1.11 29.24
N VAL A 24 16.96 0.20 28.30
CA VAL A 24 16.20 0.50 27.09
C VAL A 24 14.84 0.99 27.58
N GLY A 25 14.75 2.31 27.79
CA GLY A 25 13.51 3.00 28.06
C GLY A 25 12.63 2.78 26.85
N GLN A 26 11.43 2.26 27.13
CA GLN A 26 10.24 2.33 26.28
C GLN A 26 10.53 2.57 24.81
N ILE A 27 10.51 1.47 24.04
CA ILE A 27 10.11 1.54 22.64
C ILE A 27 8.79 2.29 22.68
N GLY A 28 8.80 3.57 22.28
CA GLY A 28 7.57 4.33 22.08
C GLY A 28 6.67 3.48 21.18
N ASN A 29 5.37 3.51 21.43
CA ASN A 29 4.37 2.89 20.56
C ASN A 29 4.81 3.09 19.12
N LEU A 30 5.29 2.03 18.45
CA LEU A 30 5.36 2.06 17.00
C LEU A 30 3.92 2.36 16.58
N PRO A 31 3.66 3.36 15.71
CA PRO A 31 2.33 3.51 15.15
C PRO A 31 1.90 2.13 14.65
N ASN A 32 0.69 1.72 15.02
CA ASN A 32 0.15 0.42 14.65
C ASN A 32 0.12 0.36 13.12
N ARG A 33 1.16 -0.23 12.52
CA ARG A 33 1.27 -0.36 11.07
C ARG A 33 0.03 -1.16 10.61
N PRO A 34 -0.71 -0.67 9.60
CA PRO A 34 -1.79 -1.39 8.95
C PRO A 34 -1.44 -2.84 8.67
N GLN A 35 -2.31 -3.75 9.08
CA GLN A 35 -2.18 -5.19 8.88
C GLN A 35 -3.09 -5.69 7.76
N LEU A 36 -2.60 -6.70 7.03
CA LEU A 36 -3.42 -7.53 6.14
C LEU A 36 -3.94 -8.73 6.93
N ILE A 37 -5.25 -8.72 7.22
CA ILE A 37 -5.96 -9.78 7.94
C ILE A 37 -6.56 -10.75 6.91
N VAL A 38 -6.01 -11.95 6.83
CA VAL A 38 -6.39 -12.95 5.83
C VAL A 38 -7.32 -13.98 6.47
N ASP A 39 -8.46 -14.27 5.85
CA ASP A 39 -9.39 -15.29 6.33
C ASP A 39 -9.14 -16.69 5.74
N ASP A 40 -9.85 -17.70 6.25
CA ASP A 40 -9.68 -19.10 5.87
C ASP A 40 -10.10 -19.44 4.43
N SER A 41 -10.71 -18.49 3.69
CA SER A 41 -11.09 -18.70 2.29
C SER A 41 -9.90 -18.56 1.32
N VAL A 42 -8.82 -17.91 1.77
CA VAL A 42 -7.66 -17.58 0.95
C VAL A 42 -6.69 -18.76 0.90
N ALA A 43 -6.40 -19.24 -0.31
CA ALA A 43 -5.43 -20.32 -0.49
C ALA A 43 -3.99 -19.85 -0.16
N PRO A 44 -3.09 -20.74 0.34
CA PRO A 44 -1.76 -20.33 0.80
C PRO A 44 -0.88 -19.65 -0.25
N ASP A 45 -1.01 -20.02 -1.52
CA ASP A 45 -0.28 -19.41 -2.63
C ASP A 45 -0.78 -17.98 -2.92
N PHE A 46 -2.09 -17.75 -2.84
CA PHE A 46 -2.65 -16.41 -2.95
C PHE A 46 -2.33 -15.56 -1.71
N GLU A 47 -2.36 -16.13 -0.51
CA GLU A 47 -1.93 -15.42 0.71
C GLU A 47 -0.49 -14.93 0.60
N ALA A 48 0.44 -15.78 0.15
CA ALA A 48 1.83 -15.41 -0.04
C ALA A 48 1.99 -14.22 -0.99
N LEU A 49 1.30 -14.27 -2.14
CA LEU A 49 1.26 -13.17 -3.11
C LEU A 49 0.68 -11.88 -2.50
N ALA A 50 -0.41 -11.99 -1.73
CA ALA A 50 -1.07 -10.85 -1.13
C ALA A 50 -0.19 -10.18 -0.08
N ARG A 51 0.52 -10.95 0.77
CA ARG A 51 1.45 -10.41 1.77
C ARG A 51 2.64 -9.69 1.14
N GLU A 52 3.21 -10.25 0.08
CA GLU A 52 4.29 -9.59 -0.67
C GLU A 52 3.81 -8.27 -1.29
N THR A 53 2.62 -8.29 -1.89
CA THR A 53 2.03 -7.09 -2.52
C THR A 53 1.63 -6.03 -1.48
N TRP A 54 1.16 -6.45 -0.30
CA TRP A 54 0.86 -5.55 0.82
C TRP A 54 2.11 -4.85 1.35
N ALA A 55 3.24 -5.55 1.42
CA ALA A 55 4.50 -4.94 1.79
C ALA A 55 4.90 -3.82 0.81
N GLN A 56 4.80 -4.07 -0.50
CA GLN A 56 5.05 -3.06 -1.54
C GLN A 56 4.10 -1.86 -1.42
N PHE A 57 2.81 -2.13 -1.16
CA PHE A 57 1.82 -1.08 -0.94
C PHE A 57 2.18 -0.20 0.27
N LEU A 58 2.54 -0.81 1.39
CA LEU A 58 2.92 -0.08 2.59
C LEU A 58 4.25 0.66 2.48
N ASP A 59 5.15 0.24 1.60
CA ASP A 59 6.38 0.99 1.32
C ASP A 59 6.06 2.31 0.61
N VAL A 60 5.02 2.34 -0.24
CA VAL A 60 4.53 3.57 -0.90
C VAL A 60 3.76 4.47 0.08
N PHE A 61 2.85 3.90 0.87
CA PHE A 61 1.94 4.66 1.74
C PHE A 61 2.42 4.76 3.21
N GLN A 62 3.71 4.56 3.47
CA GLN A 62 4.24 4.53 4.84
C GLN A 62 3.91 5.81 5.63
N ALA A 63 4.01 6.98 4.99
CA ALA A 63 3.74 8.27 5.63
C ALA A 63 2.26 8.54 5.91
N ARG A 64 1.36 7.67 5.41
CA ARG A 64 -0.10 7.73 5.62
C ARG A 64 -0.63 6.55 6.45
N SER A 65 0.27 5.74 7.01
CA SER A 65 -0.10 4.49 7.70
C SER A 65 -0.97 4.67 8.94
N ASP A 66 -1.07 5.89 9.47
CA ASP A 66 -1.88 6.24 10.64
C ASP A 66 -3.35 6.49 10.33
N CYS A 67 -3.74 6.70 9.07
CA CYS A 67 -5.10 7.11 8.71
C CYS A 67 -5.98 6.02 8.08
N PHE A 68 -5.45 4.88 7.58
CA PHE A 68 -6.28 3.87 6.90
C PHE A 68 -6.52 2.56 7.66
N GLY A 69 -5.69 2.20 8.65
CA GLY A 69 -5.93 1.04 9.51
C GLY A 69 -5.80 -0.32 8.81
N ASP A 70 -6.29 -1.37 9.45
CA ASP A 70 -6.19 -2.74 8.95
C ASP A 70 -7.19 -3.03 7.81
N VAL A 71 -6.83 -3.98 6.94
CA VAL A 71 -7.69 -4.44 5.83
C VAL A 71 -7.85 -5.96 5.86
N HIS A 72 -9.08 -6.42 5.62
CA HIS A 72 -9.41 -7.84 5.53
C HIS A 72 -9.32 -8.34 4.09
N LEU A 73 -8.87 -9.58 3.90
CA LEU A 73 -8.85 -10.26 2.61
C LEU A 73 -9.73 -11.51 2.64
N HIS A 74 -10.69 -11.54 1.73
CA HIS A 74 -11.57 -12.67 1.45
C HIS A 74 -11.41 -13.11 -0.01
N ALA A 75 -11.52 -14.42 -0.26
CA ALA A 75 -11.48 -14.99 -1.61
C ALA A 75 -12.79 -15.72 -1.92
N THR A 76 -13.34 -15.44 -3.11
CA THR A 76 -14.59 -16.06 -3.58
C THR A 76 -14.47 -16.52 -5.03
N ARG A 77 -15.34 -17.43 -5.45
CA ARG A 77 -15.46 -17.85 -6.86
C ARG A 77 -16.57 -17.12 -7.62
N THR A 78 -17.45 -16.40 -6.92
CA THR A 78 -18.75 -15.96 -7.46
C THR A 78 -18.95 -14.45 -7.41
N LEU A 79 -17.89 -13.69 -7.71
CA LEU A 79 -17.99 -12.24 -7.89
C LEU A 79 -18.17 -11.90 -9.38
N ASP A 80 -18.95 -10.87 -9.69
CA ASP A 80 -19.12 -10.42 -11.08
C ASP A 80 -17.87 -9.67 -11.58
N SER A 81 -17.29 -8.84 -10.72
CA SER A 81 -16.01 -8.16 -10.92
C SER A 81 -14.81 -9.05 -10.55
N ARG A 82 -13.59 -8.51 -10.70
CA ARG A 82 -12.35 -9.19 -10.28
C ARG A 82 -12.15 -9.10 -8.78
N ALA A 83 -12.52 -7.99 -8.18
CA ALA A 83 -12.53 -7.76 -6.75
C ALA A 83 -13.56 -6.68 -6.40
N ALA A 84 -13.83 -6.53 -5.12
CA ALA A 84 -14.65 -5.47 -4.57
C ALA A 84 -14.19 -5.14 -3.15
N TYR A 85 -14.19 -3.86 -2.81
CA TYR A 85 -13.99 -3.37 -1.46
C TYR A 85 -15.33 -3.03 -0.78
N ASP A 86 -15.50 -3.51 0.45
CA ASP A 86 -16.60 -3.16 1.35
C ASP A 86 -16.08 -2.21 2.45
N PRO A 87 -16.51 -0.92 2.47
CA PRO A 87 -16.07 0.05 3.46
C PRO A 87 -16.61 -0.20 4.87
N ASP A 88 -17.75 -0.89 5.02
CA ASP A 88 -18.37 -1.12 6.34
C ASP A 88 -17.57 -2.15 7.15
N THR A 89 -16.93 -3.09 6.46
CA THR A 89 -16.15 -4.17 7.07
C THR A 89 -14.65 -4.07 6.78
N ALA A 90 -14.21 -3.06 6.03
CA ALA A 90 -12.85 -2.93 5.51
C ALA A 90 -12.36 -4.21 4.82
N THR A 91 -13.22 -4.86 4.04
CA THR A 91 -12.93 -6.14 3.39
C THR A 91 -12.70 -5.99 1.90
N VAL A 92 -11.56 -6.48 1.43
CA VAL A 92 -11.30 -6.73 0.01
C VAL A 92 -11.69 -8.17 -0.30
N THR A 93 -12.70 -8.34 -1.15
CA THR A 93 -13.11 -9.64 -1.68
C THR A 93 -12.55 -9.82 -3.09
N VAL A 94 -11.74 -10.86 -3.32
CA VAL A 94 -11.11 -11.13 -4.63
C VAL A 94 -11.70 -12.39 -5.27
N ARG A 95 -12.00 -12.31 -6.56
CA ARG A 95 -12.43 -13.46 -7.36
C ARG A 95 -11.24 -14.35 -7.71
N VAL A 96 -11.32 -15.61 -7.30
CA VAL A 96 -10.35 -16.66 -7.60
C VAL A 96 -10.97 -17.79 -8.44
N PRO A 97 -10.17 -18.49 -9.27
CA PRO A 97 -8.74 -18.27 -9.50
C PRO A 97 -8.46 -17.06 -10.42
N GLY A 98 -7.22 -16.56 -10.36
CA GLY A 98 -6.68 -15.51 -11.24
C GLY A 98 -5.19 -15.72 -11.48
N THR A 99 -4.61 -15.05 -12.48
CA THR A 99 -3.14 -15.04 -12.65
C THR A 99 -2.50 -14.13 -11.59
N PRO A 100 -1.21 -14.29 -11.24
CA PRO A 100 -0.55 -13.41 -10.27
C PRO A 100 -0.72 -11.92 -10.59
N ALA A 101 -0.47 -11.53 -11.86
CA ALA A 101 -0.64 -10.15 -12.30
C ALA A 101 -2.07 -9.62 -12.12
N MET A 102 -3.09 -10.45 -12.36
CA MET A 102 -4.49 -10.08 -12.13
C MET A 102 -4.81 -9.90 -10.65
N LEU A 103 -4.35 -10.83 -9.82
CA LEU A 103 -4.60 -10.80 -8.38
C LEU A 103 -3.89 -9.61 -7.72
N GLN A 104 -2.64 -9.33 -8.08
CA GLN A 104 -1.90 -8.14 -7.60
C GLN A 104 -2.58 -6.84 -8.01
N SER A 105 -2.97 -6.71 -9.29
CA SER A 105 -3.65 -5.51 -9.77
C SER A 105 -4.98 -5.31 -9.04
N ALA A 106 -5.75 -6.38 -8.82
CA ALA A 106 -7.02 -6.31 -8.10
C ALA A 106 -6.82 -5.92 -6.62
N LEU A 107 -5.84 -6.52 -5.93
CA LEU A 107 -5.53 -6.18 -4.55
C LEU A 107 -5.17 -4.69 -4.39
N VAL A 108 -4.21 -4.21 -5.19
CA VAL A 108 -3.77 -2.80 -5.10
C VAL A 108 -4.89 -1.83 -5.46
N HIS A 109 -5.71 -2.17 -6.45
CA HIS A 109 -6.88 -1.38 -6.83
C HIS A 109 -7.84 -1.24 -5.64
N GLU A 110 -8.26 -2.35 -5.03
CA GLU A 110 -9.20 -2.28 -3.90
C GLU A 110 -8.57 -1.66 -2.64
N TRP A 111 -7.27 -1.83 -2.40
CA TRP A 111 -6.58 -1.16 -1.30
C TRP A 111 -6.47 0.35 -1.50
N ALA A 112 -6.44 0.84 -2.74
CA ALA A 112 -6.58 2.27 -3.00
C ALA A 112 -7.94 2.78 -2.50
N HIS A 113 -9.02 2.04 -2.74
CA HIS A 113 -10.34 2.38 -2.17
C HIS A 113 -10.37 2.24 -0.65
N HIS A 114 -9.67 1.28 -0.07
CA HIS A 114 -9.51 1.21 1.38
C HIS A 114 -8.91 2.50 1.95
N VAL A 115 -7.80 2.99 1.39
CA VAL A 115 -7.22 4.30 1.76
C VAL A 115 -8.24 5.42 1.54
N GLU A 116 -8.93 5.43 0.41
CA GLU A 116 -9.94 6.45 0.08
C GLU A 116 -11.09 6.55 1.08
N PHE A 117 -11.54 5.42 1.61
CA PHE A 117 -12.66 5.36 2.55
C PHE A 117 -12.22 5.57 4.00
N GLN A 118 -11.03 5.08 4.38
CA GLN A 118 -10.59 5.11 5.78
C GLN A 118 -9.77 6.35 6.13
N CYS A 119 -8.99 6.89 5.18
CA CYS A 119 -8.14 8.06 5.40
C CYS A 119 -8.86 9.37 5.00
N GLU A 120 -9.26 10.19 5.96
CA GLU A 120 -9.97 11.46 5.67
C GLU A 120 -9.10 12.43 4.85
N GLU A 121 -7.80 12.46 5.14
CA GLU A 121 -6.77 13.26 4.49
C GLU A 121 -6.63 12.92 2.99
N GLN A 122 -7.11 11.75 2.56
CA GLN A 122 -7.16 11.40 1.13
C GLN A 122 -7.98 12.44 0.33
N ARG A 123 -8.95 13.11 0.96
CA ARG A 123 -9.76 14.15 0.31
C ARG A 123 -8.92 15.33 -0.18
N GLU A 124 -7.79 15.62 0.46
CA GLU A 124 -6.92 16.75 0.14
C GLU A 124 -6.25 16.59 -1.24
N LEU A 125 -5.93 15.35 -1.63
CA LEU A 125 -5.27 15.07 -2.92
C LEU A 125 -6.21 15.17 -4.13
N ARG A 126 -7.53 15.03 -3.92
CA ARG A 126 -8.51 14.83 -5.00
C ARG A 126 -8.49 15.95 -6.03
N ARG A 127 -8.45 17.21 -5.58
CA ARG A 127 -8.43 18.37 -6.49
C ARG A 127 -7.16 18.39 -7.33
N ALA A 128 -6.00 18.15 -6.71
CA ALA A 128 -4.72 18.09 -7.42
C ALA A 128 -4.70 16.94 -8.43
N PHE A 129 -5.23 15.78 -8.04
CA PHE A 129 -5.35 14.62 -8.90
C PHE A 129 -6.24 14.90 -10.12
N LEU A 130 -7.42 15.49 -9.93
CA LEU A 130 -8.33 15.87 -11.02
C LEU A 130 -7.63 16.80 -12.03
N VAL A 131 -6.94 17.83 -11.55
CA VAL A 131 -6.20 18.76 -12.41
C VAL A 131 -5.08 18.04 -13.18
N ALA A 132 -4.28 17.21 -12.49
CA ALA A 132 -3.19 16.45 -13.10
C ALA A 132 -3.69 15.41 -14.12
N GLN A 133 -4.90 14.90 -13.89
CA GLN A 133 -5.60 13.98 -14.78
C GLN A 133 -6.24 14.71 -15.98
N GLY A 134 -6.25 16.05 -15.99
CA GLY A 134 -6.85 16.88 -17.03
C GLY A 134 -8.38 16.97 -16.95
N LEU A 135 -8.95 16.73 -15.77
CA LEU A 135 -10.37 16.84 -15.47
C LEU A 135 -10.69 18.20 -14.83
N PRO A 136 -11.93 18.71 -14.96
CA PRO A 136 -12.38 19.85 -14.17
C PRO A 136 -12.17 19.62 -12.67
N PRO A 137 -11.67 20.62 -11.91
CA PRO A 137 -11.33 20.46 -10.49
C PRO A 137 -12.54 20.25 -9.58
N ASP A 138 -13.75 20.45 -10.10
CA ASP A 138 -15.05 20.24 -9.47
C ASP A 138 -15.76 18.97 -9.97
N THR A 139 -15.10 18.15 -10.79
CA THR A 139 -15.63 16.85 -11.22
C THR A 139 -15.98 16.02 -9.99
N PRO A 140 -17.21 15.47 -9.89
CA PRO A 140 -17.58 14.57 -8.81
C PRO A 140 -16.60 13.41 -8.72
N TRP A 141 -16.05 13.19 -7.52
CA TRP A 141 -15.05 12.14 -7.29
C TRP A 141 -15.63 10.73 -7.53
N ARG A 142 -16.87 10.54 -7.10
CA ARG A 142 -17.74 9.42 -7.45
C ARG A 142 -19.11 9.98 -7.85
N PRO A 143 -19.78 9.42 -8.87
CA PRO A 143 -21.16 9.77 -9.15
C PRO A 143 -22.09 9.20 -8.07
N ASP A 144 -23.20 9.88 -7.78
CA ASP A 144 -24.16 9.45 -6.76
C ASP A 144 -24.93 8.17 -7.18
N ASP A 145 -25.09 7.94 -8.48
CA ASP A 145 -25.76 6.77 -9.06
C ASP A 145 -24.75 5.81 -9.72
N VAL A 146 -23.99 5.07 -8.92
CA VAL A 146 -23.18 3.94 -9.43
C VAL A 146 -24.08 2.71 -9.54
N SER A 147 -24.48 2.33 -10.76
CA SER A 147 -25.21 1.08 -10.99
C SER A 147 -24.27 -0.12 -11.09
N VAL A 148 -24.73 -1.30 -10.62
CA VAL A 148 -23.99 -2.57 -10.70
C VAL A 148 -23.72 -3.02 -12.15
N GLU A 149 -24.53 -2.54 -13.12
CA GLU A 149 -24.43 -2.88 -14.54
C GLU A 149 -23.66 -1.84 -15.37
N MET A 150 -22.91 -0.94 -14.73
CA MET A 150 -22.23 0.16 -15.43
C MET A 150 -21.27 -0.36 -16.53
N PRO A 151 -21.35 0.17 -17.76
CA PRO A 151 -20.40 -0.15 -18.82
C PRO A 151 -18.95 0.17 -18.40
N THR A 152 -17.99 -0.67 -18.79
CA THR A 152 -16.56 -0.48 -18.44
C THR A 152 -16.00 0.89 -18.87
N SER A 153 -16.54 1.50 -19.93
CA SER A 153 -16.13 2.84 -20.37
C SER A 153 -16.62 3.95 -19.43
N GLU A 154 -17.78 3.78 -18.81
CA GLU A 154 -18.34 4.74 -17.84
C GLU A 154 -17.62 4.59 -16.50
N TRP A 155 -17.39 3.35 -16.05
CA TRP A 155 -16.54 3.05 -14.89
C TRP A 155 -15.15 3.69 -15.03
N ALA A 156 -14.52 3.52 -16.19
CA ALA A 156 -13.19 4.06 -16.48
C ALA A 156 -13.12 5.61 -16.48
N ALA A 157 -14.26 6.29 -16.55
CA ALA A 157 -14.34 7.74 -16.50
C ALA A 157 -14.50 8.28 -15.06
N ILE A 158 -14.80 7.44 -14.07
CA ILE A 158 -14.97 7.85 -12.68
C ILE A 158 -13.60 8.22 -12.07
N PRO A 159 -13.45 9.41 -11.45
CA PRO A 159 -12.17 9.81 -10.86
C PRO A 159 -11.62 8.87 -9.79
N SER A 160 -12.48 8.35 -8.90
CA SER A 160 -12.10 7.34 -7.90
C SER A 160 -11.49 6.08 -8.54
N GLU A 161 -12.02 5.63 -9.67
CA GLU A 161 -11.51 4.45 -10.39
C GLU A 161 -10.18 4.75 -11.09
N GLN A 162 -10.04 5.97 -11.65
CA GLN A 162 -8.77 6.43 -12.20
C GLN A 162 -7.70 6.56 -11.10
N TYR A 163 -8.07 6.99 -9.90
CA TYR A 163 -7.17 7.01 -8.75
C TYR A 163 -6.71 5.60 -8.37
N ALA A 164 -7.61 4.63 -8.26
CA ALA A 164 -7.24 3.25 -7.96
C ALA A 164 -6.31 2.65 -9.03
N GLU A 165 -6.59 2.89 -10.30
CA GLU A 165 -5.73 2.45 -11.42
C GLU A 165 -4.37 3.17 -11.48
N ALA A 166 -4.30 4.44 -11.06
CA ALA A 166 -3.05 5.18 -10.91
C ALA A 166 -2.22 4.65 -9.74
N THR A 167 -2.86 4.26 -8.63
CA THR A 167 -2.21 3.59 -7.49
C THR A 167 -1.64 2.23 -7.89
N VAL A 168 -2.35 1.45 -8.72
CA VAL A 168 -1.79 0.22 -9.33
C VAL A 168 -0.51 0.53 -10.11
N ALA A 169 -0.53 1.57 -10.93
CA ALA A 169 0.63 1.99 -11.70
C ALA A 169 1.82 2.39 -10.81
N LEU A 170 1.56 3.10 -9.71
CA LEU A 170 2.57 3.52 -8.75
C LEU A 170 3.20 2.33 -8.02
N VAL A 171 2.38 1.49 -7.37
CA VAL A 171 2.85 0.42 -6.49
C VAL A 171 3.54 -0.71 -7.28
N LEU A 172 3.00 -1.06 -8.45
CA LEU A 172 3.52 -2.18 -9.25
C LEU A 172 4.53 -1.74 -10.33
N GLY A 173 4.90 -0.45 -10.38
CA GLY A 173 5.81 0.11 -11.37
C GLY A 173 5.27 0.08 -12.81
N GLY A 174 3.95 0.00 -12.98
CA GLY A 174 3.25 -0.10 -14.26
C GLY A 174 1.87 -0.71 -14.12
N ARG A 175 1.18 -0.98 -15.24
CA ARG A 175 -0.14 -1.63 -15.22
C ARG A 175 -0.06 -3.05 -15.80
N PRO A 176 0.15 -4.09 -14.96
CA PRO A 176 0.23 -5.46 -15.43
C PRO A 176 -1.02 -5.89 -16.19
N ILE A 177 -2.19 -5.38 -15.80
CA ILE A 177 -3.46 -5.61 -16.48
C ILE A 177 -4.01 -4.26 -16.99
N PRO A 178 -3.99 -4.00 -18.31
CA PRO A 178 -4.56 -2.78 -18.86
C PRO A 178 -6.08 -2.70 -18.67
N THR A 179 -6.55 -1.53 -18.25
CA THR A 179 -7.97 -1.14 -18.23
C THR A 179 -8.23 0.00 -19.21
N LYS A 180 -9.51 0.36 -19.38
CA LYS A 180 -9.91 1.54 -20.18
C LYS A 180 -9.70 2.86 -19.44
N ALA A 181 -9.37 2.84 -18.14
CA ALA A 181 -9.08 4.05 -17.39
C ALA A 181 -7.87 4.75 -18.03
N ARG A 182 -8.07 6.01 -18.41
CA ARG A 182 -6.97 6.89 -18.81
C ARG A 182 -6.23 7.28 -17.52
N ILE A 183 -4.90 7.27 -17.55
CA ILE A 183 -4.05 7.65 -16.42
C ILE A 183 -2.92 8.52 -16.97
N THR A 184 -2.67 9.68 -16.36
CA THR A 184 -1.54 10.55 -16.70
C THR A 184 -0.35 10.31 -15.75
N GLN A 185 0.86 10.62 -16.18
CA GLN A 185 2.05 10.51 -15.32
C GLN A 185 1.99 11.54 -14.18
N GLU A 186 1.43 12.71 -14.48
CA GLU A 186 1.21 13.79 -13.52
C GLU A 186 0.26 13.35 -12.41
N ALA A 187 -0.80 12.60 -12.72
CA ALA A 187 -1.74 12.09 -11.73
C ALA A 187 -1.10 11.02 -10.82
N ILE A 188 -0.25 10.15 -11.37
CA ILE A 188 0.55 9.19 -10.58
C ILE A 188 1.49 9.96 -9.62
N HIS A 189 2.16 11.00 -10.12
CA HIS A 189 3.07 11.81 -9.30
C HIS A 189 2.34 12.53 -8.16
N VAL A 190 1.10 13.00 -8.37
CA VAL A 190 0.29 13.57 -7.28
C VAL A 190 0.06 12.54 -6.17
N ILE A 191 -0.24 11.29 -6.52
CA ILE A 191 -0.41 10.21 -5.53
C ILE A 191 0.92 9.91 -4.83
N GLU A 192 2.03 9.85 -5.57
CA GLU A 192 3.36 9.61 -5.02
C GLU A 192 3.75 10.67 -3.97
N VAL A 193 3.62 11.96 -4.31
CA VAL A 193 3.93 13.07 -3.41
C VAL A 193 3.05 13.02 -2.16
N TRP A 194 1.73 12.86 -2.35
CA TRP A 194 0.81 12.73 -1.22
C TRP A 194 1.14 11.50 -0.35
N ALA A 195 1.37 10.33 -0.94
CA ALA A 195 1.72 9.11 -0.21
C ALA A 195 3.03 9.25 0.58
N GLY A 196 3.95 10.08 0.10
CA GLY A 196 5.20 10.47 0.76
C GLY A 196 5.05 11.42 1.96
N GLY A 197 3.85 11.94 2.21
CA GLY A 197 3.53 12.75 3.40
C GLY A 197 3.33 14.25 3.15
N ASP A 198 3.39 14.71 1.89
CA ASP A 198 3.19 16.11 1.51
C ASP A 198 1.72 16.53 1.31
#